data_AF-A0A183PHZ9-F1
#
_entry.id   AF-A0A183PHZ9-F1
#
_cell.length_a   1.000
_cell.length_b   1.000
_cell.length_c   1.000
_cell.angle_alpha   90.00
_cell.angle_beta   90.00
_cell.angle_gamma   90.00
#
_symmetry.space_group_name_H-M   'P 1'
#
loop_
_entity.id
_entity.type
_entity.pdbx_description
1 polymer ?
#
loop_
_entity_poly.entity_id
_entity_poly.type
_entity_poly.pdbx_seq_one_letter_code
_entity_poly.pdbx_strand_id
1 'polypeptide(L)' 'MRLNQETVLETSRLFMVPYLRIYVPKYHSWMQDSWLRASTSSEQLTLDEVP' A
#
# COMPACT_ATOMS: atom_id res chain seq x y z
N MET A 1 -4.96 -5.73 3.52
CA MET A 1 -4.26 -6.97 3.12
C MET A 1 -4.25 -7.89 4.35
N ARG A 2 -5.04 -8.97 4.37
CA ARG A 2 -5.30 -9.71 5.62
C ARG A 2 -4.45 -10.97 5.81
N LEU A 3 -4.21 -11.71 4.73
CA LEU A 3 -3.52 -13.00 4.80
C LEU A 3 -2.06 -12.87 5.29
N ASN A 4 -1.37 -11.81 4.86
CA ASN A 4 0.04 -11.56 5.13
C ASN A 4 0.26 -10.40 6.13
N GLN A 5 -0.74 -10.08 6.94
CA GLN A 5 -0.71 -8.91 7.84
C GLN A 5 0.39 -8.97 8.92
N GLU A 6 0.94 -10.17 9.18
CA GLU A 6 2.03 -10.38 10.14
C GLU A 6 3.30 -10.94 9.47
N THR A 7 3.33 -11.01 8.14
CA THR A 7 4.41 -11.65 7.40
C THR A 7 5.37 -10.62 6.81
N VAL A 8 6.65 -10.74 7.14
CA VAL A 8 7.75 -10.02 6.50
C VAL A 8 8.48 -10.99 5.57
N LEU A 9 8.77 -10.55 4.35
CA LEU A 9 9.66 -11.26 3.43
C LEU A 9 10.91 -10.41 3.21
N GLU A 10 12.07 -10.98 3.51
CA GLU A 10 13.36 -10.31 3.42
C GLU A 10 14.29 -11.07 2.49
N THR A 11 15.00 -10.30 1.65
CA THR A 11 16.11 -10.77 0.82
C THR A 11 17.20 -9.70 0.85
N SER A 12 18.39 -10.04 0.33
CA SER A 12 19.50 -9.08 0.23
C SER A 12 19.22 -7.84 -0.64
N ARG A 13 18.14 -7.84 -1.43
CA ARG A 13 17.80 -6.74 -2.37
C ARG A 13 16.42 -6.15 -2.17
N LEU A 14 15.57 -6.78 -1.37
CA LEU A 14 14.16 -6.44 -1.26
C LEU A 14 13.63 -6.79 0.13
N PHE A 15 12.85 -5.87 0.68
CA PHE A 15 12.03 -6.07 1.86
C PHE A 15 10.56 -5.87 1.49
N MET A 16 9.74 -6.85 1.84
CA MET A 16 8.28 -6.73 1.83
C MET A 16 7.82 -6.80 3.28
N VAL A 17 7.15 -5.76 3.73
CA VAL A 17 6.61 -5.65 5.09
C VAL A 17 5.09 -5.59 5.04
N PRO A 18 4.39 -5.94 6.12
CA PRO A 18 2.96 -5.76 6.20
C PRO A 18 2.54 -4.33 5.88
N TYR A 19 1.32 -4.20 5.36
CA TYR A 19 0.71 -2.89 5.19
C TYR A 19 0.41 -2.30 6.58
N LEU A 20 0.93 -1.11 6.85
CA LEU A 20 0.82 -0.43 8.14
C LEU A 20 0.23 0.96 7.95
N ARG A 21 -0.44 1.48 8.99
CA ARG A 21 -1.07 2.81 8.96
C ARG A 21 -0.09 3.93 8.60
N ILE A 22 1.19 3.79 8.96
CA ILE A 22 2.24 4.75 8.60
C ILE A 22 2.45 4.89 7.09
N TYR A 23 2.08 3.87 6.29
CA TYR A 23 2.19 3.90 4.83
C TYR A 23 0.97 4.51 4.14
N VAL A 24 -0.16 4.66 4.83
CA VAL A 24 -1.42 5.21 4.28
C VAL A 24 -1.22 6.57 3.63
N PRO A 25 -0.55 7.58 4.24
CA PRO A 25 -0.39 8.89 3.61
C PRO A 25 0.41 8.83 2.29
N LYS A 26 1.44 7.99 2.24
CA LYS A 26 2.26 7.79 1.03
C LYS A 26 1.44 7.15 -0.07
N TYR A 27 0.71 6.09 0.24
CA TYR A 27 -0.13 5.38 -0.72
C TYR A 27 -1.30 6.26 -1.19
N HIS A 28 -1.90 7.04 -0.30
CA HIS A 28 -2.91 8.06 -0.63
C HIS A 28 -2.37 9.08 -1.63
N SER A 29 -1.15 9.59 -1.43
CA SER A 29 -0.53 10.55 -2.36
C SER A 29 -0.35 9.97 -3.77
N TRP A 30 0.02 8.69 -3.88
CA TRP A 30 0.14 8.01 -5.16
C TRP A 30 -1.21 7.87 -5.85
N MET A 31 -2.25 7.51 -5.11
CA MET A 31 -3.59 7.35 -5.67
C MET A 31 -4.26 8.67 -6.08
N GLN A 32 -3.64 9.83 -5.83
CA GLN A 32 -4.08 11.09 -6.44
C GLN A 32 -3.84 11.11 -7.96
N ASP A 33 -2.85 10.37 -8.46
CA ASP A 33 -2.56 10.26 -9.90
C ASP A 33 -3.58 9.36 -10.61
N SER A 34 -4.31 9.92 -11.58
CA SER A 34 -5.33 9.20 -12.36
C SER A 34 -4.77 8.14 -13.28
N TRP A 35 -3.59 8.36 -13.86
CA TRP A 35 -2.95 7.37 -14.72
C TRP A 35 -2.50 6.17 -13.90
N LEU A 36 -1.92 6.42 -12.73
CA LEU A 36 -1.49 5.35 -11.83
C LEU A 36 -2.69 4.51 -11.37
N ARG A 37 -3.77 5.16 -10.88
CA ARG A 37 -5.00 4.45 -10.47
C ARG A 37 -5.59 3.59 -11.59
N ALA A 38 -5.66 4.13 -12.81
CA ALA A 38 -6.20 3.39 -13.95
C ALA A 38 -5.31 2.20 -14.31
N SER A 39 -3.99 2.38 -14.27
CA SER A 39 -3.01 1.33 -14.57
C SER A 39 -3.00 0.20 -13.53
N THR A 40 -3.30 0.51 -12.28
CA THR A 40 -3.35 -0.47 -11.18
C THR A 40 -4.77 -0.94 -10.85
N SER A 41 -5.78 -0.50 -11.62
CA SER A 41 -7.21 -0.72 -11.34
C SER A 41 -7.58 -0.46 -9.87
N SER A 42 -6.98 0.57 -9.27
CA SER A 42 -7.12 0.88 -7.85
C SER A 42 -8.13 2.01 -7.63
N GLU A 43 -8.91 1.89 -6.56
CA GLU A 43 -9.80 2.97 -6.12
C GLU A 43 -9.01 4.09 -5.42
N GLN A 44 -9.67 5.24 -5.21
CA GLN A 44 -9.08 6.29 -4.38
C GLN A 44 -8.99 5.81 -2.93
N LEU A 45 -7.76 5.71 -2.44
CA LEU A 45 -7.47 5.40 -1.05
C LEU A 45 -7.85 6.58 -0.16
N THR A 46 -8.49 6.33 0.98
CA THR A 46 -8.80 7.39 1.96
C THR A 46 -7.72 7.44 3.06
N LEU A 47 -7.58 8.57 3.75
CA LEU A 47 -6.63 8.65 4.88
C LEU A 47 -7.10 7.85 6.11
N ASP A 48 -8.39 7.55 6.21
CA ASP A 48 -9.00 6.82 7.32
C ASP A 48 -8.84 5.30 7.20
N GLU A 49 -8.22 4.82 6.13
CA GLU A 49 -8.08 3.40 5.85
C GLU A 49 -7.34 2.66 6.98
N VAL A 50 -7.89 1.50 7.36
CA VAL A 50 -7.38 0.66 8.44
C VAL A 50 -6.66 -0.54 7.81
N PRO A 51 -5.42 -0.86 8.23
CA PRO A 51 -4.70 -2.07 7.79
C PRO A 51 -5.46 -3.38 8.01
#